data_AF-A0A9P5YGH8-F1
#
_entry.id   AF-A0A9P5YGH8-F1
#
_cell.length_a   1.000
_cell.length_b   1.000
_cell.length_c   1.000
_cell.angle_alpha   90.00
_cell.angle_beta   90.00
_cell.angle_gamma   90.00
#
_symmetry.space_group_name_H-M   'P 1'
#
loop_
_entity.id
_entity.type
_entity.pdbx_description
1 polymer ?
#
loop_
_entity_poly.entity_id
_entity_poly.type
_entity_poly.pdbx_seq_one_letter_code
_entity_poly.pdbx_strand_id
1 'polypeptide(L)'
;FSRDFSAVKHFITSSITIPKFPDSEWDNIICGQPINLDSVFASINAISPVYEHSEHLGAYKIKFGGGTSRLSTKKIQTHSEWLMAWTLTTRAICHAFPHRSQELQDYGSYITRHFGAIIASEAMQIISFDESIWTFVGSCNDLLLTDFHSFEHIKTTFLS
;
A
#
# COMPACT_ATOMS: atom_id res chain seq x y z
N PHE A 1 -5.84 -19.10 19.79
CA PHE A 1 -5.85 -19.22 18.32
C PHE A 1 -4.70 -18.42 17.76
N SER A 2 -3.58 -19.07 17.41
CA SER A 2 -2.53 -18.42 16.62
C SER A 2 -3.07 -18.29 15.19
N ARG A 3 -3.24 -17.07 14.68
CA ARG A 3 -3.64 -16.85 13.28
C ARG A 3 -2.43 -17.23 12.42
N ASP A 4 -2.56 -18.28 11.61
CA ASP A 4 -1.50 -18.71 10.71
C ASP A 4 -1.44 -17.79 9.48
N PHE A 5 -0.82 -16.62 9.68
CA PHE A 5 -0.62 -15.62 8.63
C PHE A 5 0.24 -16.16 7.48
N SER A 6 1.12 -17.14 7.74
CA SER A 6 1.95 -17.77 6.73
C SER A 6 1.12 -18.60 5.75
N ALA A 7 0.16 -19.38 6.25
CA ALA A 7 -0.78 -20.14 5.41
C ALA A 7 -1.67 -19.22 4.57
N VAL A 8 -2.16 -18.12 5.16
CA VAL A 8 -2.96 -17.11 4.45
C VAL A 8 -2.14 -16.44 3.34
N LYS A 9 -0.89 -16.04 3.65
CA LYS A 9 0.01 -15.44 2.65
C LYS A 9 0.23 -16.40 1.49
N HIS A 10 0.58 -17.65 1.76
CA HIS A 10 0.78 -18.66 0.73
C HIS A 10 -0.48 -18.86 -0.13
N PHE A 11 -1.66 -18.90 0.47
CA PHE A 11 -2.92 -19.01 -0.27
C PHE A 11 -3.13 -17.83 -1.22
N ILE A 12 -2.92 -16.60 -0.75
CA ILE A 12 -3.09 -15.38 -1.56
C ILE A 12 -2.04 -15.29 -2.68
N THR A 13 -0.78 -15.63 -2.37
CA THR A 13 0.35 -15.43 -3.29
C THR A 13 0.61 -16.60 -4.25
N SER A 14 0.01 -17.76 -4.03
CA SER A 14 0.11 -18.93 -4.93
C SER A 14 -0.67 -18.80 -6.25
N SER A 15 -1.48 -17.74 -6.42
CA SER A 15 -2.25 -17.52 -7.64
C SER A 15 -1.39 -17.01 -8.80
N ILE A 16 -1.66 -17.50 -10.01
CA ILE A 16 -1.03 -17.05 -11.26
C ILE A 16 -1.34 -15.56 -11.56
N THR A 17 -2.43 -15.02 -11.01
CA THR A 17 -2.87 -13.63 -11.23
C THR A 17 -2.32 -12.64 -10.21
N ILE A 18 -1.38 -13.07 -9.35
CA ILE A 18 -0.84 -12.23 -8.28
C ILE A 18 -0.21 -10.93 -8.85
N PRO A 19 -0.60 -9.75 -8.34
CA PRO A 19 0.11 -8.51 -8.64
C PRO A 19 1.57 -8.57 -8.18
N LYS A 20 2.50 -8.06 -8.98
CA LYS A 20 3.89 -7.86 -8.56
C LYS A 20 3.93 -6.77 -7.49
N PHE A 21 4.02 -7.17 -6.23
CA PHE A 21 3.89 -6.31 -5.07
C PHE A 21 4.94 -6.71 -4.02
N PRO A 22 5.50 -5.77 -3.23
CA PRO A 22 6.57 -6.10 -2.29
C PRO A 22 6.12 -7.12 -1.22
N ASP A 23 6.99 -8.07 -0.85
CA ASP A 23 6.66 -9.13 0.13
C ASP A 23 6.29 -8.55 1.50
N SER A 24 6.94 -7.45 1.90
CA SER A 24 6.64 -6.73 3.15
C SER A 24 5.25 -6.11 3.14
N GLU A 25 4.83 -5.57 1.99
CA GLU A 25 3.52 -4.93 1.89
C GLU A 25 2.39 -5.97 1.78
N TRP A 26 2.68 -7.19 1.30
CA TRP A 26 1.74 -8.31 1.44
C TRP A 26 1.48 -8.66 2.90
N ASP A 27 2.52 -8.64 3.75
CA ASP A 27 2.35 -8.87 5.19
C ASP A 27 1.48 -7.76 5.81
N ASN A 28 1.67 -6.51 5.39
CA ASN A 28 0.86 -5.38 5.85
C ASN A 28 -0.62 -5.53 5.43
N ILE A 29 -0.90 -5.92 4.18
CA ILE A 29 -2.26 -6.20 3.70
C ILE A 29 -2.93 -7.26 4.58
N ILE A 30 -2.24 -8.38 4.84
CA ILE A 30 -2.79 -9.52 5.59
C ILE A 30 -3.01 -9.15 7.07
N CYS A 31 -2.12 -8.33 7.65
CA CYS A 31 -2.20 -7.89 9.03
C CYS A 31 -3.08 -6.65 9.23
N GLY A 32 -3.67 -6.09 8.17
CA GLY A 32 -4.43 -4.84 8.23
C GLY A 32 -3.59 -3.63 8.66
N GLN A 33 -2.28 -3.67 8.40
CA GLN A 33 -1.37 -2.57 8.73
C GLN A 33 -1.30 -1.55 7.60
N PRO A 34 -0.89 -0.30 7.90
CA PRO A 34 -0.66 0.73 6.89
C PRO A 34 0.34 0.27 5.83
N ILE A 35 0.02 0.53 4.57
CA ILE A 35 0.87 0.19 3.42
C ILE A 35 1.81 1.35 3.14
N ASN A 36 3.09 1.04 2.92
CA ASN A 36 4.08 2.04 2.54
C ASN A 36 4.05 2.26 1.01
N LEU A 37 3.39 3.32 0.55
CA LEU A 37 3.28 3.62 -0.88
C LEU A 37 4.64 3.93 -1.54
N ASP A 38 5.63 4.45 -0.82
CA ASP A 38 6.98 4.65 -1.37
C ASP A 38 7.64 3.32 -1.70
N SER A 39 7.48 2.31 -0.82
CA SER A 39 7.97 0.95 -1.04
C SER A 39 7.33 0.34 -2.29
N VAL A 40 6.02 0.51 -2.43
CA VAL A 40 5.27 0.08 -3.62
C VAL A 40 5.78 0.81 -4.88
N PHE A 41 5.94 2.13 -4.82
CA PHE A 41 6.42 2.92 -5.95
C PHE A 41 7.86 2.56 -6.36
N ALA A 42 8.74 2.35 -5.39
CA ALA A 42 10.10 1.90 -5.64
C ALA A 42 10.11 0.54 -6.36
N SER A 43 9.19 -0.36 -6.01
CA SER A 43 9.06 -1.68 -6.66
C SER A 43 8.61 -1.58 -8.13
N ILE A 44 7.79 -0.60 -8.48
CA ILE A 44 7.36 -0.36 -9.88
C ILE A 44 8.55 0.04 -10.76
N ASN A 45 9.48 0.81 -10.21
CA ASN A 45 10.63 1.35 -10.92
C ASN A 45 11.90 0.48 -10.80
N ALA A 46 11.82 -0.67 -10.12
CA ALA A 46 12.95 -1.58 -10.00
C ALA A 46 13.25 -2.23 -11.35
N ILE A 47 14.39 -1.88 -11.94
CA ILE A 47 14.83 -2.34 -13.28
C ILE A 47 15.17 -3.85 -13.29
N SER A 48 15.42 -4.47 -12.14
CA SER A 48 15.59 -5.92 -12.02
C SER A 48 14.33 -6.56 -11.45
N PRO A 49 13.92 -7.74 -11.96
CA PRO A 49 12.84 -8.48 -11.33
C PRO A 49 13.27 -8.83 -9.91
N VAL A 50 12.63 -8.19 -8.93
CA VAL A 50 12.74 -8.57 -7.51
C VAL A 50 12.05 -9.91 -7.38
N TYR A 51 12.75 -10.98 -7.75
CA TYR A 51 12.40 -12.32 -7.33
C TYR A 51 12.88 -12.45 -5.87
N GLU A 52 12.08 -11.99 -4.91
CA GLU A 52 12.19 -12.56 -3.55
C GLU A 52 11.60 -13.96 -3.61
N HIS A 53 12.39 -14.91 -4.13
CA HIS A 53 12.07 -16.32 -4.03
C HIS A 53 12.30 -16.73 -2.57
N SER A 54 11.21 -16.87 -1.82
CA SER A 54 11.26 -17.39 -0.45
C SER A 54 10.91 -18.87 -0.47
N GLU A 55 11.93 -19.72 -0.43
CA GLU A 55 11.73 -21.15 -0.29
C GLU A 55 11.64 -21.50 1.20
N HIS A 56 10.68 -22.36 1.53
CA HIS A 56 10.60 -22.97 2.85
C HIS A 56 11.38 -24.28 2.82
N LEU A 57 12.51 -24.32 3.53
CA LEU A 57 13.24 -25.56 3.79
C LEU A 57 12.94 -26.00 5.23
N GLY A 58 11.89 -26.81 5.39
CA GLY A 58 11.43 -27.26 6.70
C GLY A 58 10.93 -26.11 7.58
N ALA A 59 11.54 -25.91 8.75
CA ALA A 59 11.18 -24.85 9.70
C ALA A 59 11.82 -23.48 9.41
N TYR A 60 12.66 -23.37 8.37
CA TYR A 60 13.42 -22.16 8.07
C TYR A 60 12.98 -21.55 6.73
N LYS A 61 12.70 -20.25 6.73
CA LYS A 61 12.42 -19.46 5.53
C LYS A 61 13.75 -18.97 4.95
N ILE A 62 14.12 -19.47 3.78
CA ILE A 62 15.32 -19.04 3.05
C ILE A 62 14.89 -17.96 2.07
N LYS A 63 15.36 -16.73 2.28
CA LYS A 63 15.19 -15.63 1.32
C LYS A 63 16.39 -15.61 0.38
N PHE A 64 16.20 -15.93 -0.90
CA PHE A 64 17.24 -15.74 -1.91
C PHE A 64 17.28 -14.27 -2.36
N GLY A 65 18.17 -13.49 -1.75
CA GLY A 65 18.45 -12.11 -2.16
C GLY A 65 19.36 -12.05 -3.38
N GLY A 66 18.80 -12.24 -4.57
CA GLY A 66 19.48 -11.97 -5.84
C GLY A 66 19.65 -10.47 -6.05
N GLY A 67 20.72 -9.90 -5.50
CA GLY A 67 21.10 -8.50 -5.68
C GLY A 67 20.21 -7.55 -4.89
N THR A 68 20.78 -6.94 -3.86
CA THR A 68 20.24 -5.71 -3.29
C THR A 68 20.27 -4.62 -4.36
N SER A 69 19.29 -4.59 -5.27
CA SER A 69 18.76 -3.30 -5.63
C SER A 69 18.21 -2.78 -4.30
N ARG A 70 18.95 -1.88 -3.64
CA ARG A 70 18.31 -0.96 -2.70
C ARG A 70 17.12 -0.45 -3.47
N LEU A 71 15.93 -0.97 -3.19
CA LEU A 71 14.69 -0.36 -3.66
C LEU A 71 14.86 1.09 -3.30
N SER A 72 15.04 1.91 -4.33
CA SER A 72 15.42 3.30 -4.18
C SER A 72 14.50 3.89 -3.13
N THR A 73 15.03 4.67 -2.19
CA THR A 73 14.26 5.45 -1.21
C THR A 73 13.52 6.59 -1.92
N LYS A 74 12.99 6.32 -3.12
CA LYS A 74 12.29 7.28 -3.94
C LYS A 74 10.96 7.53 -3.28
N LYS A 75 10.94 8.61 -2.51
CA LYS A 75 9.71 9.19 -1.98
C LYS A 75 8.81 9.59 -3.15
N ILE A 76 7.54 9.28 -3.04
CA ILE A 76 6.50 9.83 -3.90
C ILE A 76 6.47 11.34 -3.66
N GLN A 77 6.49 12.13 -4.73
CA GLN A 77 6.47 13.60 -4.63
C GLN A 77 5.37 14.23 -5.47
N THR A 78 4.75 13.46 -6.36
CA THR A 78 3.78 13.97 -7.34
C THR A 78 2.51 13.12 -7.36
N HIS A 79 1.42 13.73 -7.85
CA HIS A 79 0.15 13.03 -8.03
C HIS A 79 0.27 11.80 -8.94
N SER A 80 1.05 11.88 -10.03
CA SER A 80 1.21 10.74 -10.95
C SER A 80 1.96 9.58 -10.30
N GLU A 81 3.00 9.85 -9.52
CA GLU A 81 3.73 8.83 -8.77
C GLU A 81 2.84 8.18 -7.70
N TRP A 82 2.05 9.00 -6.99
CA TRP A 82 1.05 8.52 -6.04
C TRP A 82 0.02 7.62 -6.74
N LEU A 83 -0.51 8.06 -7.87
CA LEU A 83 -1.53 7.32 -8.63
C LEU A 83 -0.99 5.96 -9.12
N MET A 84 0.28 5.89 -9.54
CA MET A 84 0.92 4.63 -9.91
C MET A 84 1.01 3.66 -8.73
N ALA A 85 1.48 4.14 -7.57
CA ALA A 85 1.58 3.34 -6.35
C ALA A 85 0.21 2.90 -5.84
N TRP A 86 -0.77 3.82 -5.84
CA TRP A 86 -2.14 3.58 -5.43
C TRP A 86 -2.83 2.55 -6.32
N THR A 87 -2.67 2.64 -7.64
CA THR A 87 -3.25 1.68 -8.58
C THR A 87 -2.72 0.26 -8.34
N LEU A 88 -1.42 0.12 -8.06
CA LEU A 88 -0.86 -1.20 -7.75
C LEU A 88 -1.33 -1.71 -6.38
N THR A 89 -1.38 -0.82 -5.38
CA THR A 89 -1.85 -1.12 -4.02
C THR A 89 -3.30 -1.59 -4.01
N THR A 90 -4.20 -0.87 -4.68
CA THR A 90 -5.61 -1.27 -4.80
C THR A 90 -5.79 -2.61 -5.49
N ARG A 91 -4.99 -2.91 -6.54
CA ARG A 91 -5.00 -4.23 -7.17
C ARG A 91 -4.56 -5.33 -6.20
N ALA A 92 -3.53 -5.11 -5.40
CA ALA A 92 -3.06 -6.06 -4.40
C ALA A 92 -4.09 -6.29 -3.29
N ILE A 93 -4.67 -5.21 -2.74
CA ILE A 93 -5.72 -5.32 -1.72
C ILE A 93 -6.95 -6.01 -2.28
N CYS A 94 -7.42 -5.66 -3.48
CA CYS A 94 -8.58 -6.31 -4.12
C CYS A 94 -8.33 -7.80 -4.44
N HIS A 95 -7.08 -8.19 -4.71
CA HIS A 95 -6.73 -9.59 -4.88
C HIS A 95 -6.87 -10.39 -3.57
N ALA A 96 -6.50 -9.81 -2.43
CA ALA A 96 -6.67 -10.41 -1.11
C ALA A 96 -8.11 -10.28 -0.56
N PHE A 97 -8.75 -9.15 -0.83
CA PHE A 97 -10.03 -8.71 -0.27
C PHE A 97 -10.93 -8.08 -1.35
N PRO A 98 -11.53 -8.88 -2.25
CA PRO A 98 -12.31 -8.36 -3.38
C PRO A 98 -13.47 -7.44 -2.99
N HIS A 99 -14.03 -7.63 -1.79
CA HIS A 99 -15.13 -6.85 -1.25
C HIS A 99 -14.76 -5.38 -0.93
N ARG A 100 -13.47 -5.05 -0.80
CA ARG A 100 -13.00 -3.68 -0.54
C ARG A 100 -12.85 -2.83 -1.80
N SER A 101 -13.17 -3.37 -2.98
CA SER A 101 -12.97 -2.69 -4.26
C SER A 101 -13.68 -1.33 -4.35
N GLN A 102 -14.94 -1.25 -3.91
CA GLN A 102 -15.70 0.01 -3.94
C GLN A 102 -15.10 1.05 -3.00
N GLU A 103 -14.81 0.65 -1.74
CA GLU A 103 -14.18 1.52 -0.73
C GLU A 103 -12.88 2.15 -1.26
N LEU A 104 -12.02 1.34 -1.88
CA LEU A 104 -10.73 1.79 -2.42
C LEU A 104 -10.88 2.71 -3.64
N GLN A 105 -11.90 2.49 -4.49
CA GLN A 105 -12.20 3.39 -5.61
C GLN A 105 -12.69 4.75 -5.13
N ASP A 106 -13.58 4.75 -4.14
CA ASP A 106 -14.14 5.97 -3.56
C ASP A 106 -13.04 6.77 -2.83
N TYR A 107 -12.19 6.09 -2.06
CA TYR A 107 -11.03 6.72 -1.42
C TYR A 107 -10.02 7.26 -2.43
N GLY A 108 -9.69 6.48 -3.47
CA GLY A 108 -8.78 6.94 -4.52
C GLY A 108 -9.29 8.22 -5.19
N SER A 109 -10.59 8.25 -5.49
CA SER A 109 -11.25 9.44 -6.05
C SER A 109 -11.22 10.63 -5.09
N TYR A 110 -11.37 10.38 -3.78
CA TYR A 110 -11.30 11.41 -2.74
C TYR A 110 -9.92 12.07 -2.71
N ILE A 111 -8.83 11.31 -2.67
CA ILE A 111 -7.46 11.86 -2.67
C ILE A 111 -7.12 12.54 -4.01
N THR A 112 -7.52 11.96 -5.15
CA THR A 112 -7.32 12.60 -6.47
C THR A 112 -8.03 13.97 -6.57
N ARG A 113 -9.21 14.14 -5.96
CA ARG A 113 -9.88 15.45 -5.91
C ARG A 113 -9.07 16.49 -5.14
N HIS A 114 -8.41 16.11 -4.04
CA HIS A 114 -7.51 17.00 -3.31
C HIS A 114 -6.32 17.41 -4.18
N PHE A 115 -5.70 16.47 -4.91
CA PHE A 115 -4.64 16.80 -5.87
C PHE A 115 -5.09 17.75 -6.98
N GLY A 116 -6.37 17.69 -7.40
CA GLY A 116 -6.93 18.59 -8.41
C GLY A 116 -7.35 19.97 -7.88
N ALA A 117 -7.61 20.11 -6.59
CA ALA A 117 -8.08 21.36 -5.97
C ALA A 117 -6.94 22.29 -5.52
N ILE A 118 -5.72 21.75 -5.43
CA ILE A 118 -4.56 22.39 -4.81
C ILE A 118 -3.45 22.62 -5.85
N ILE A 119 -2.61 23.64 -5.64
CA ILE A 119 -1.46 23.94 -6.52
C ILE A 119 -0.39 22.84 -6.39
N ALA A 120 0.28 22.47 -7.48
CA ALA A 120 1.27 21.40 -7.51
C ALA A 120 2.39 21.49 -6.45
N SER A 121 2.70 22.69 -5.93
CA SER A 121 3.66 22.91 -4.84
C SER A 121 3.25 22.30 -3.50
N GLU A 122 1.97 21.98 -3.32
CA GLU A 122 1.41 21.40 -2.09
C GLU A 122 1.12 19.90 -2.23
N ALA A 123 1.53 19.26 -3.34
CA ALA A 123 1.38 17.81 -3.55
C ALA A 123 1.93 16.98 -2.38
N MET A 124 3.03 17.44 -1.76
CA MET A 124 3.61 16.80 -0.57
C MET A 124 2.68 16.83 0.65
N GLN A 125 1.90 17.89 0.85
CA GLN A 125 0.95 17.97 1.97
C GLN A 125 -0.18 16.96 1.80
N ILE A 126 -0.63 16.76 0.56
CA ILE A 126 -1.67 15.76 0.23
C ILE A 126 -1.14 14.34 0.45
N ILE A 127 0.13 14.08 0.11
CA ILE A 127 0.77 12.79 0.37
C ILE A 127 0.86 12.55 1.89
N SER A 128 1.31 13.52 2.67
CA SER A 128 1.36 13.38 4.14
C SER A 128 -0.03 13.25 4.78
N PHE A 129 -1.04 13.93 4.20
CA PHE A 129 -2.44 13.78 4.58
C PHE A 129 -2.95 12.36 4.34
N ASP A 130 -2.71 11.78 3.15
CA ASP A 130 -3.04 10.40 2.80
C ASP A 130 -2.35 9.38 3.73
N GLU A 131 -1.05 9.53 3.97
CA GLU A 131 -0.29 8.68 4.89
C GLU A 131 -0.86 8.73 6.32
N SER A 132 -1.31 9.90 6.76
CA SER A 132 -1.92 10.09 8.07
C SER A 132 -3.29 9.43 8.17
N ILE A 133 -4.10 9.47 7.10
CA ILE A 133 -5.38 8.74 7.05
C ILE A 133 -5.15 7.23 7.16
N TRP A 134 -4.21 6.69 6.40
CA TRP A 134 -3.88 5.26 6.43
C TRP A 134 -3.42 4.80 7.80
N THR A 135 -2.58 5.61 8.45
CA THR A 135 -2.11 5.34 9.81
C THR A 135 -3.26 5.38 10.81
N PHE A 136 -4.15 6.37 10.68
CA PHE A 136 -5.31 6.52 11.55
C PHE A 136 -6.29 5.35 11.40
N VAL A 137 -6.69 5.02 10.17
CA VAL A 137 -7.56 3.87 9.88
C VAL A 137 -6.92 2.56 10.32
N GLY A 138 -5.61 2.36 10.07
CA GLY A 138 -4.91 1.16 10.53
C GLY A 138 -4.81 1.02 12.06
N SER A 139 -4.96 2.13 12.80
CA SER A 139 -5.00 2.12 14.27
C SER A 139 -6.41 1.85 14.86
N CYS A 140 -7.45 1.92 14.03
CA CYS A 140 -8.86 1.79 14.42
C CYS A 140 -9.49 0.58 13.73
N ASN A 141 -10.09 -0.34 14.50
CA ASN A 141 -10.70 -1.54 13.92
C ASN A 141 -12.11 -1.29 13.34
N ASP A 142 -12.65 -0.09 13.49
CA ASP A 142 -14.04 0.28 13.20
C ASP A 142 -14.18 1.42 12.18
N LEU A 143 -13.08 1.82 11.53
CA LEU A 143 -13.07 2.85 10.49
C LEU A 143 -12.77 2.26 9.10
N LEU A 144 -13.45 2.80 8.10
CA LEU A 144 -13.18 2.58 6.68
C LEU A 144 -12.48 3.78 6.07
N LEU A 145 -11.78 3.56 4.95
CA LEU A 145 -11.18 4.66 4.18
C LEU A 145 -12.24 5.61 3.59
N THR A 146 -13.51 5.21 3.55
CA THR A 146 -14.62 6.04 3.08
C THR A 146 -15.28 6.89 4.17
N ASP A 147 -14.86 6.75 5.43
CA ASP A 147 -15.41 7.54 6.54
C ASP A 147 -14.82 8.96 6.56
N PHE A 148 -14.98 9.70 5.46
CA PHE A 148 -14.30 10.96 5.19
C PHE A 148 -14.51 12.01 6.28
N HIS A 149 -15.69 12.03 6.91
CA HIS A 149 -15.98 12.94 8.01
C HIS A 149 -15.05 12.72 9.20
N SER A 150 -14.58 11.49 9.42
CA SER A 150 -13.61 11.16 10.46
C SER A 150 -12.23 11.76 10.20
N PHE A 151 -11.94 12.22 8.98
CA PHE A 151 -10.63 12.75 8.58
C PHE A 151 -10.56 14.28 8.54
N GLU A 152 -11.63 15.01 8.87
CA GLU A 152 -11.65 16.48 8.83
C GLU A 152 -10.56 17.10 9.73
N HIS A 153 -10.32 16.52 10.91
CA HIS A 153 -9.26 16.99 11.80
C HIS A 153 -7.84 16.79 11.22
N ILE A 154 -7.62 15.69 10.49
CA ILE A 154 -6.36 15.42 9.78
C ILE A 154 -6.23 16.43 8.63
N LYS A 155 -7.31 16.65 7.88
CA LYS A 155 -7.34 17.60 6.77
C LYS A 155 -6.98 19.02 7.24
N THR A 156 -7.53 19.48 8.37
CA THR A 156 -7.16 20.78 8.94
C THR A 156 -5.69 20.87 9.34
N THR A 157 -5.07 19.76 9.73
CA THR A 157 -3.66 19.73 10.14
C THR A 157 -2.70 19.90 8.95
N PHE A 158 -3.08 19.38 7.77
CA PHE A 158 -2.18 19.33 6.61
C PHE A 158 -2.55 20.30 5.48
N LEU A 159 -3.83 20.63 5.31
CA LEU A 159 -4.38 21.30 4.12
C LEU A 159 -5.11 22.61 4.45
N SER A 160 -4.82 23.25 5.59
CA SER A 160 -5.40 24.56 6.01
C SER A 160 -4.37 25.67 6.07
#